data_AF-H8IS78-F1
#
_entry.id   AF-H8IS78-F1
#
_cell.length_a   1.000
_cell.length_b   1.000
_cell.length_c   1.000
_cell.angle_alpha   90.00
_cell.angle_beta   90.00
_cell.angle_gamma   90.00
#
_symmetry.space_group_name_H-M   'P 1'
#
loop_
_entity.id
_entity.type
_entity.pdbx_description
1 polymer ?
#
loop_
_entity_poly.entity_id
_entity_poly.type
_entity_poly.pdbx_seq_one_letter_code
_entity_poly.pdbx_strand_id
1 'polypeptide(L)'
;MNAAIDAGEIAFQKEIPVSWSDTGGTLYHKALTEMVELFAEALPTIVHGEIPRIPQSDVGSLHYRKQLEPASVIDLDAPTTAREVLNRLRARTFPPYPACRFTDGEDVYEARVTIDKVT
;
A
#
# COMPACT_ATOMS: atom_id res chain seq x y z
N MET A 1 -5.20 18.94 -21.13
CA MET A 1 -5.03 18.16 -19.89
C MET A 1 -6.20 17.20 -19.76
N ASN A 2 -6.00 15.92 -20.07
CA ASN A 2 -6.87 14.87 -19.51
C ASN A 2 -6.27 14.52 -18.16
N ALA A 3 -6.59 15.30 -17.11
CA ALA A 3 -5.91 15.21 -15.83
C ALA A 3 -6.46 14.05 -14.98
N ALA A 4 -6.28 12.82 -15.46
CA ALA A 4 -6.49 11.64 -14.63
C ALA A 4 -5.45 11.63 -13.48
N ILE A 5 -5.89 11.24 -12.29
CA ILE A 5 -5.06 11.17 -11.08
C ILE A 5 -3.95 10.15 -11.32
N ASP A 6 -2.71 10.51 -11.00
CA ASP A 6 -1.52 9.66 -11.10
C ASP A 6 -1.30 9.01 -12.49
N ALA A 7 -1.75 9.66 -13.58
CA ALA A 7 -1.73 9.11 -14.94
C ALA A 7 -0.71 9.78 -15.89
N GLY A 8 0.25 10.54 -15.34
CA GLY A 8 1.31 11.19 -16.13
C GLY A 8 2.42 10.22 -16.56
N GLU A 9 3.26 10.63 -17.50
CA GLU A 9 4.49 9.90 -17.83
C GLU A 9 5.41 9.79 -16.60
N ILE A 10 6.03 8.63 -16.42
CA ILE A 10 6.94 8.34 -15.31
C ILE A 10 8.33 8.86 -15.66
N ALA A 11 8.95 9.60 -14.73
CA ALA A 11 10.35 9.98 -14.83
C ALA A 11 11.26 8.89 -14.23
N PHE A 12 11.03 8.57 -12.96
CA PHE A 12 11.82 7.58 -12.24
C PHE A 12 10.89 6.73 -11.37
N GLN A 13 11.20 5.45 -11.23
CA GLN A 13 10.47 4.52 -10.38
C GLN A 13 11.42 3.49 -9.78
N LYS A 14 11.08 2.98 -8.60
CA LYS A 14 11.81 1.91 -7.92
C LYS A 14 10.80 0.93 -7.32
N GLU A 15 11.00 -0.36 -7.56
CA GLU A 15 10.17 -1.41 -6.97
C GLU A 15 10.59 -1.65 -5.52
N ILE A 16 9.60 -1.80 -4.63
CA ILE A 16 9.83 -2.11 -3.22
C ILE A 16 9.37 -3.55 -2.97
N PRO A 17 10.27 -4.48 -2.61
CA PRO A 17 9.87 -5.85 -2.33
C PRO A 17 9.01 -5.93 -1.06
N VAL A 18 7.91 -6.65 -1.17
CA VAL A 18 6.97 -6.90 -0.06
C VAL A 18 7.13 -8.33 0.43
N SER A 19 7.26 -8.50 1.74
CA SER A 19 7.34 -9.79 2.41
C SER A 19 6.14 -10.06 3.31
N TRP A 20 6.06 -11.27 3.86
CA TRP A 20 5.03 -11.64 4.83
C TRP A 20 5.07 -10.82 6.11
N SER A 21 6.26 -10.38 6.53
CA SER A 21 6.44 -9.56 7.72
C SER A 21 6.11 -8.08 7.49
N ASP A 22 5.78 -7.70 6.25
CA ASP A 22 5.37 -6.35 5.95
C ASP A 22 3.90 -6.09 6.27
N THR A 23 3.69 -5.03 7.04
CA THR A 23 2.38 -4.44 7.33
C THR A 23 2.20 -3.16 6.51
N GLY A 24 0.99 -2.60 6.50
CA GLY A 24 0.74 -1.28 5.91
C GLY A 24 1.67 -0.21 6.49
N GLY A 25 1.96 -0.30 7.78
CA GLY A 25 2.90 0.60 8.46
C GLY A 25 4.35 0.41 8.02
N THR A 26 4.87 -0.83 7.99
CA THR A 26 6.27 -1.03 7.60
C THR A 26 6.50 -0.71 6.13
N LEU A 27 5.56 -1.08 5.25
CA LEU A 27 5.66 -0.78 3.82
C LEU A 27 5.59 0.73 3.55
N TYR A 28 4.78 1.48 4.31
CA TYR A 28 4.76 2.94 4.26
C TYR A 28 6.13 3.54 4.57
N HIS A 29 6.79 3.09 5.65
CA HIS A 29 8.12 3.60 6.02
C HIS A 29 9.19 3.20 5.00
N LYS A 30 9.15 1.97 4.47
CA LYS A 30 10.03 1.57 3.36
C LYS A 30 9.84 2.51 2.16
N ALA A 31 8.60 2.80 1.77
CA ALA A 31 8.32 3.72 0.68
C ALA A 31 8.86 5.12 0.94
N LEU A 32 8.75 5.66 2.16
CA LEU A 32 9.36 6.95 2.49
C LEU A 32 10.88 6.96 2.27
N THR A 33 11.58 5.93 2.75
CA THR A 33 13.03 5.80 2.56
C THR A 33 13.39 5.72 1.08
N GLU A 34 12.74 4.82 0.35
CA GLU A 34 13.03 4.56 -1.07
C GLU A 34 12.69 5.77 -1.95
N MET A 35 11.67 6.57 -1.59
CA MET A 35 11.36 7.82 -2.29
C MET A 35 12.48 8.86 -2.13
N VAL A 36 13.04 9.01 -0.92
CA VAL A 36 14.15 9.93 -0.68
C VAL A 36 15.41 9.47 -1.41
N GLU A 37 15.70 8.17 -1.37
CA GLU A 37 16.84 7.59 -2.09
C GLU A 37 16.70 7.78 -3.60
N LEU A 38 15.55 7.42 -4.18
CA LEU A 38 15.29 7.58 -5.61
C LEU A 38 15.40 9.05 -6.03
N PHE A 39 14.89 9.98 -5.22
CA PHE A 39 15.02 11.40 -5.50
C PHE A 39 16.48 11.86 -5.45
N ALA A 40 17.25 11.44 -4.45
CA ALA A 40 18.67 11.79 -4.33
C ALA A 40 19.50 11.24 -5.51
N GLU A 41 19.23 10.00 -5.94
CA GLU A 41 19.85 9.38 -7.11
C GLU A 41 19.51 10.12 -8.41
N ALA A 42 18.25 10.55 -8.56
CA ALA A 42 17.77 11.24 -9.76
C ALA A 42 18.10 12.74 -9.79
N LEU A 43 18.42 13.35 -8.65
CA LEU A 43 18.60 14.80 -8.53
C LEU A 43 19.63 15.38 -9.53
N PRO A 44 20.82 14.77 -9.75
CA PRO A 44 21.76 15.25 -10.75
C PRO A 44 21.15 15.34 -12.15
N THR A 45 20.43 14.31 -12.59
CA THR A 45 19.75 14.28 -13.90
C THR A 45 18.65 15.34 -13.99
N ILE A 46 17.88 15.51 -12.91
CA ILE A 46 16.82 16.52 -12.83
C ILE A 46 17.39 17.94 -12.98
N VAL A 47 18.48 18.29 -12.28
CA VAL A 47 19.05 19.65 -12.33
C VAL A 47 19.70 19.98 -13.69
N HIS A 48 20.11 18.96 -14.45
CA HIS A 48 20.59 19.13 -15.83
C HIS A 48 19.45 19.18 -16.87
N GLY A 49 18.19 19.00 -16.44
CA GLY A 49 17.02 19.04 -17.30
C GLY A 49 16.78 17.78 -18.13
N GLU A 50 17.46 16.68 -17.81
CA GLU A 50 17.43 15.42 -18.57
C GLU A 50 16.36 14.45 -18.03
N ILE A 51 15.14 14.94 -17.80
CA ILE A 51 14.08 14.16 -17.15
C ILE A 51 13.38 13.27 -18.19
N PRO A 52 13.46 11.93 -18.08
CA PRO A 52 12.82 11.02 -19.03
C PRO A 52 11.28 11.07 -18.90
N ARG A 53 10.61 10.64 -19.97
CA ARG A 53 9.15 10.59 -20.09
C ARG A 53 8.74 9.19 -20.53
N ILE A 54 8.57 8.31 -19.56
CA ILE A 54 8.27 6.90 -19.80
C ILE A 54 6.75 6.73 -19.72
N PRO A 55 6.07 6.26 -20.78
CA PRO A 55 4.64 5.96 -20.72
C PRO A 55 4.35 4.91 -19.64
N GLN A 56 3.26 5.08 -18.90
CA GLN A 56 2.78 4.04 -17.98
C GLN A 56 2.27 2.83 -18.78
N SER A 57 2.30 1.65 -18.17
CA SER A 57 1.62 0.48 -18.74
C SER A 57 0.11 0.61 -18.59
N ASP A 58 -0.66 -0.07 -19.43
CA ASP A 58 -2.13 -0.12 -19.32
C ASP A 58 -2.62 -0.99 -18.13
N VAL A 59 -1.69 -1.52 -17.32
CA VAL A 59 -1.97 -2.42 -16.20
C VAL A 59 -1.95 -1.59 -14.91
N GLY A 60 -3.11 -1.07 -14.51
CA GLY A 60 -3.26 -0.28 -13.29
C GLY A 60 -4.67 -0.31 -12.72
N SER A 61 -4.81 0.15 -11.49
CA SER A 61 -6.11 0.34 -10.82
C SER A 61 -6.14 1.68 -10.09
N LEU A 62 -7.34 2.23 -9.90
CA LEU A 62 -7.56 3.46 -9.16
C LEU A 62 -8.34 3.16 -7.88
N HIS A 63 -7.78 3.58 -6.73
CA HIS A 63 -8.39 3.39 -5.42
C HIS A 63 -8.56 4.73 -4.70
N TYR A 64 -9.80 5.06 -4.39
CA TYR A 64 -10.18 6.25 -3.64
C TYR A 64 -10.14 5.99 -2.13
N ARG A 65 -9.80 7.01 -1.34
CA ARG A 65 -9.84 6.97 0.13
C ARG A 65 -11.14 6.39 0.70
N LYS A 66 -12.30 6.71 0.10
CA LYS A 66 -13.62 6.23 0.54
C LYS A 66 -13.80 4.70 0.46
N GLN A 67 -12.96 4.01 -0.32
CA GLN A 67 -13.00 2.55 -0.48
C GLN A 67 -12.22 1.81 0.61
N LEU A 68 -11.34 2.51 1.34
CA LEU A 68 -10.46 1.86 2.33
C LEU A 68 -11.26 1.26 3.50
N GLU A 69 -12.16 2.04 4.08
CA GLU A 69 -12.96 1.60 5.24
C GLU A 69 -13.87 0.41 4.93
N PRO A 70 -14.66 0.41 3.82
CA PRO A 70 -15.40 -0.78 3.41
C PRO A 70 -14.52 -2.01 3.16
N ALA A 71 -13.35 -1.83 2.53
CA ALA A 71 -12.42 -2.93 2.26
C ALA A 71 -11.72 -3.46 3.52
N SER A 72 -11.83 -2.75 4.65
CA SER A 72 -11.24 -3.13 5.93
C SER A 72 -12.21 -3.92 6.82
N VAL A 73 -13.46 -4.12 6.40
CA VAL A 73 -14.43 -4.93 7.14
C VAL A 73 -14.19 -6.41 6.87
N ILE A 74 -14.07 -7.20 7.93
CA ILE A 74 -14.02 -8.66 7.90
C ILE A 74 -15.44 -9.15 8.20
N ASP A 75 -16.01 -9.87 7.24
CA ASP A 75 -17.20 -10.69 7.45
C ASP A 75 -16.73 -12.06 7.97
N LEU A 76 -17.20 -12.42 9.17
CA LEU A 76 -16.78 -13.65 9.85
C LEU A 76 -17.34 -14.92 9.18
N ASP A 77 -18.46 -14.80 8.44
CA ASP A 77 -19.15 -15.92 7.83
C ASP A 77 -18.91 -16.02 6.31
N ALA A 78 -18.31 -14.99 5.71
CA ALA A 78 -17.99 -14.99 4.29
C ALA A 78 -16.92 -16.05 3.93
N PRO A 79 -17.10 -16.79 2.82
CA PRO A 79 -16.05 -17.65 2.29
C PRO A 79 -14.79 -16.84 1.96
N THR A 80 -13.66 -17.23 2.54
CA THR A 80 -12.34 -16.61 2.30
C THR A 80 -11.23 -17.61 2.55
N THR A 81 -10.03 -17.30 2.07
CA THR A 81 -8.82 -18.08 2.41
C THR A 81 -8.08 -17.44 3.58
N ALA A 82 -7.37 -18.25 4.38
CA ALA A 82 -6.49 -17.73 5.43
C ALA A 82 -5.46 -16.70 4.90
N ARG A 83 -5.01 -16.88 3.65
CA ARG A 83 -4.10 -15.95 2.96
C ARG A 83 -4.73 -14.57 2.76
N GLU A 84 -5.98 -14.51 2.33
CA GLU A 84 -6.70 -13.25 2.14
C GLU A 84 -6.93 -12.53 3.47
N VAL A 85 -7.32 -13.27 4.51
CA VAL A 85 -7.51 -12.72 5.86
C VAL A 85 -6.21 -12.13 6.38
N LEU A 86 -5.10 -12.87 6.32
CA LEU A 86 -3.79 -12.39 6.75
C LEU A 86 -3.30 -11.18 5.93
N ASN A 87 -3.54 -11.19 4.61
CA ASN A 87 -3.20 -10.05 3.75
C ASN A 87 -4.01 -8.80 4.11
N ARG A 88 -5.32 -8.92 4.36
CA ARG A 88 -6.16 -7.78 4.81
C ARG A 88 -5.69 -7.25 6.15
N LEU A 89 -5.50 -8.14 7.13
CA LEU A 89 -5.04 -7.77 8.47
C LEU A 89 -3.68 -7.05 8.44
N ARG A 90 -2.68 -7.59 7.74
CA ARG A 90 -1.36 -6.95 7.68
C ARG A 90 -1.39 -5.65 6.87
N ALA A 91 -2.16 -5.58 5.79
CA ALA A 91 -2.32 -4.35 5.00
C ALA A 91 -2.94 -3.20 5.81
N ARG A 92 -3.86 -3.50 6.74
CA ARG A 92 -4.48 -2.50 7.63
C ARG A 92 -3.81 -2.36 9.00
N THR A 93 -2.72 -3.06 9.26
CA THR A 93 -1.93 -2.87 10.49
C THR A 93 -0.99 -1.68 10.30
N PHE A 94 -1.35 -0.52 10.86
CA PHE A 94 -0.51 0.67 10.90
C PHE A 94 -0.94 1.60 12.06
N PRO A 95 -0.45 1.40 13.29
CA PRO A 95 -0.75 2.33 14.38
C PRO A 95 -0.24 3.75 14.09
N PRO A 96 -0.94 4.81 14.53
CA PRO A 96 -2.18 4.81 15.34
C PRO A 96 -3.47 4.75 14.49
N TYR A 97 -3.39 4.42 13.20
CA TYR A 97 -4.56 4.42 12.30
C TYR A 97 -5.48 3.21 12.54
N PRO A 98 -6.77 3.29 12.15
CA PRO A 98 -7.73 2.20 12.28
C PRO A 98 -7.23 0.88 11.66
N ALA A 99 -7.76 -0.25 12.13
CA ALA A 99 -7.40 -1.59 11.66
C ALA A 99 -8.46 -2.18 10.72
N CYS A 100 -8.36 -3.48 10.43
CA CYS A 100 -9.53 -4.22 10.00
C CYS A 100 -10.55 -4.31 11.14
N ARG A 101 -11.84 -4.24 10.83
CA ARG A 101 -12.91 -4.36 11.82
C ARG A 101 -13.87 -5.49 11.51
N PHE A 102 -14.49 -6.05 12.55
CA PHE A 102 -15.61 -6.97 12.41
C PHE A 102 -16.61 -6.75 13.56
N THR A 103 -17.82 -7.27 13.38
CA THR A 103 -18.89 -7.23 14.37
C THR A 103 -19.20 -8.66 14.79
N ASP A 104 -19.41 -8.88 16.09
CA ASP A 104 -19.95 -10.12 16.64
C ASP A 104 -21.00 -9.76 17.69
N GLY A 105 -22.25 -10.14 17.47
CA GLY A 105 -23.39 -9.64 18.23
C GLY A 105 -23.55 -8.12 18.12
N GLU A 106 -23.57 -7.43 19.27
CA GLU A 106 -23.68 -5.96 19.36
C GLU A 106 -22.31 -5.26 19.40
N ASP A 107 -21.22 -6.03 19.54
CA ASP A 107 -19.88 -5.52 19.75
C ASP A 107 -19.11 -5.35 18.43
N VAL A 108 -18.24 -4.34 18.38
CA VAL A 108 -17.35 -4.06 17.24
C VAL A 108 -15.91 -4.16 17.69
N TYR A 109 -15.12 -4.91 16.92
CA TYR A 109 -13.71 -5.19 17.23
C TYR A 109 -12.80 -4.67 16.12
N GLU A 110 -11.60 -4.23 16.49
CA GLU A 110 -10.49 -3.99 15.57
C GLU A 110 -9.45 -5.10 15.69
N ALA A 111 -8.97 -5.60 14.56
CA ALA A 111 -7.96 -6.66 14.49
C ALA A 111 -6.69 -6.19 13.79
N ARG A 112 -5.55 -6.50 14.40
CA ARG A 112 -4.19 -6.23 13.89
C ARG A 112 -3.39 -7.51 13.96
N VAL A 113 -2.34 -7.61 13.14
CA VAL A 113 -1.49 -8.80 13.10
C VAL A 113 -0.02 -8.41 13.04
N THR A 114 0.82 -9.21 13.68
CA THR A 114 2.26 -9.25 13.46
C THR A 114 2.59 -10.61 12.86
N ILE A 115 3.45 -10.63 11.83
CA ILE A 115 3.85 -11.85 11.15
C ILE A 115 5.37 -11.90 11.13
N ASP A 116 5.94 -12.85 11.86
CA ASP A 116 7.39 -13.01 11.94
C ASP A 116 7.84 -14.23 11.14
N LYS A 117 8.92 -14.06 10.38
CA LYS A 117 9.59 -15.19 9.73
C LYS A 117 10.38 -15.97 10.79
N VAL A 118 10.10 -17.26 10.93
CA VAL A 118 10.68 -18.12 11.98
C VAL A 118 11.87 -18.98 11.53
N THR A 119 12.15 -19.04 10.23
CA THR A 119 13.27 -19.78 9.62
C THR A 119 13.76 -19.07 8.38
#